data_AF-A0A182T3V6-F1
#
_entry.id   AF-A0A182T3V6-F1
#
_cell.length_a   1.000
_cell.length_b   1.000
_cell.length_c   1.000
_cell.angle_alpha   90.00
_cell.angle_beta   90.00
_cell.angle_gamma   90.00
#
_symmetry.space_group_name_H-M   'P 1'
#
loop_
_entity.id
_entity.type
_entity.pdbx_description
1 polymer ?
#
loop_
_entity_poly.entity_id
_entity_poly.type
_entity_poly.pdbx_seq_one_letter_code
_entity_poly.pdbx_strand_id
1 'polypeptide(L)'
;MPIFQKKFAPKVAPPRTQRLNIGCPPPAEDLDDFRTITLNLVDKQLCFIDGVWLNGLRVVQGGAGTPSGAAGVNMTDDLLRMKRRMKTLEQENNMLQVKLDVLVDLLTENVIELNEIKNQ
;
A
#
# COMPACT_ATOMS: atom_id res chain seq x y z
N MET A 1 -5.80 43.88 32.93
CA MET A 1 -6.73 44.38 31.89
C MET A 1 -7.17 43.21 31.01
N PRO A 2 -8.47 42.89 30.88
CA PRO A 2 -8.93 41.83 30.00
C PRO A 2 -9.71 42.42 28.80
N ILE A 3 -9.01 42.74 27.70
CA ILE A 3 -9.63 43.32 26.48
C ILE A 3 -9.58 42.39 25.25
N PHE A 4 -8.87 41.26 25.30
CA PHE A 4 -8.63 40.42 24.10
C PHE A 4 -9.23 39.01 24.14
N GLN A 5 -10.19 38.70 25.02
CA GLN A 5 -10.56 37.30 25.28
C GLN A 5 -11.52 36.63 24.28
N LYS A 6 -12.05 37.32 23.24
CA LYS A 6 -13.06 36.69 22.35
C LYS A 6 -12.97 36.96 20.85
N LYS A 7 -11.98 37.71 20.35
CA LYS A 7 -11.88 38.03 18.91
C LYS A 7 -11.00 37.08 18.09
N PHE A 8 -10.20 36.23 18.75
CA PHE A 8 -9.25 35.30 18.09
C PHE A 8 -9.57 33.82 18.35
N ALA A 9 -10.81 33.49 18.72
CA ALA A 9 -11.22 32.10 18.78
C ALA A 9 -11.40 31.57 17.34
N PRO A 10 -10.78 30.42 16.97
CA PRO A 10 -11.01 29.79 15.68
C PRO A 10 -12.50 29.48 15.55
N LYS A 11 -13.17 30.12 14.59
CA LYS A 11 -14.57 29.77 14.29
C LYS A 11 -14.56 28.38 13.68
N VAL A 12 -15.16 27.42 14.36
CA VAL A 12 -15.36 26.07 13.82
C VAL A 12 -16.22 26.21 12.58
N ALA A 13 -15.67 25.86 11.42
CA ALA A 13 -16.41 25.89 10.18
C ALA A 13 -17.59 24.91 10.27
N PRO A 14 -18.81 25.31 9.86
CA PRO A 14 -19.95 24.41 9.85
C PRO A 14 -19.64 23.14 9.06
N PRO A 15 -20.13 21.97 9.48
CA PRO A 15 -19.98 20.73 8.73
C PRO A 15 -20.54 20.91 7.32
N ARG A 16 -19.73 20.59 6.31
CA ARG A 16 -20.18 20.63 4.92
C ARG A 16 -21.09 19.44 4.67
N THR A 17 -22.40 19.66 4.68
CA THR A 17 -23.43 18.63 4.51
C THR A 17 -23.54 18.08 3.08
N GLN A 18 -23.01 18.81 2.09
CA GLN A 18 -23.02 18.38 0.69
C GLN A 18 -21.83 18.95 -0.07
N ARG A 19 -21.29 18.17 -1.02
CA ARG A 19 -20.31 18.69 -1.99
C ARG A 19 -21.03 19.63 -2.97
N LEU A 20 -20.49 20.83 -3.17
CA LEU A 20 -20.94 21.74 -4.23
C LEU A 20 -20.44 21.19 -5.57
N ASN A 21 -21.09 20.16 -6.09
CA ASN A 21 -20.85 19.65 -7.44
C ASN A 21 -21.58 20.50 -8.49
N ILE A 22 -21.54 21.84 -8.35
CA ILE A 22 -22.16 22.75 -9.30
C ILE A 22 -21.39 22.63 -10.61
N GLY A 23 -22.00 22.01 -11.62
CA GLY A 23 -21.39 21.76 -12.93
C GLY A 23 -20.58 20.46 -13.05
N CYS A 24 -20.51 19.64 -12.00
CA CYS A 24 -19.92 18.31 -12.08
C CYS A 24 -21.04 17.28 -11.88
N PRO A 25 -21.53 16.61 -12.95
CA PRO A 25 -22.55 15.59 -12.79
C PRO A 25 -22.05 14.49 -11.84
N PRO A 26 -22.94 13.82 -11.09
CA PRO A 26 -22.58 12.61 -10.37
C PRO A 26 -21.82 11.66 -11.31
N PRO A 27 -20.73 11.01 -10.89
CA PRO A 27 -20.06 10.03 -11.71
C PRO A 27 -21.09 9.01 -12.20
N ALA A 28 -21.30 8.96 -13.52
CA ALA A 28 -22.20 8.00 -14.16
C ALA A 28 -21.49 6.67 -14.45
N GLU A 29 -20.16 6.65 -14.29
CA GLU A 29 -19.29 5.52 -14.54
C GLU A 29 -19.16 4.67 -13.27
N ASP A 30 -19.18 3.36 -13.45
CA ASP A 30 -18.95 2.42 -12.37
C ASP A 30 -17.49 2.53 -11.93
N LEU A 31 -17.25 2.65 -10.61
CA LEU A 31 -15.89 2.82 -10.09
C LEU A 31 -15.02 1.59 -10.36
N ASP A 32 -15.64 0.44 -10.66
CA ASP A 32 -14.94 -0.78 -11.08
C ASP A 32 -14.20 -0.63 -12.42
N ASP A 33 -14.61 0.31 -13.29
CA ASP A 33 -13.90 0.61 -14.54
C ASP A 33 -12.51 1.22 -14.30
N PHE A 34 -12.28 1.79 -13.10
CA PHE A 34 -10.99 2.37 -12.69
C PHE A 34 -10.06 1.40 -11.96
N ARG A 35 -10.35 0.09 -11.95
CA ARG A 35 -9.44 -0.92 -11.35
C ARG A 35 -8.05 -0.93 -11.99
N THR A 36 -7.93 -0.49 -13.24
CA THR A 36 -6.65 -0.40 -13.93
C THR A 36 -6.50 0.98 -14.55
N ILE A 37 -5.70 1.81 -13.90
CA ILE A 37 -5.36 3.14 -14.41
C ILE A 37 -4.26 2.96 -15.47
N THR A 38 -4.52 3.40 -16.70
CA THR A 38 -3.56 3.35 -17.81
C THR A 38 -3.27 4.75 -18.35
N LEU A 39 -2.04 4.97 -18.83
CA LEU A 39 -1.60 6.20 -19.45
C LEU A 39 -1.03 5.88 -20.84
N ASN A 40 -1.69 6.38 -21.87
CA ASN A 40 -1.24 6.23 -23.26
C ASN A 40 -0.36 7.43 -23.64
N LEU A 41 0.91 7.15 -23.93
CA LEU A 41 1.88 8.07 -24.52
C LEU A 41 2.03 7.73 -26.02
N VAL A 42 2.71 8.60 -26.77
CA VAL A 42 2.84 8.46 -28.24
C VAL A 42 3.44 7.10 -28.65
N ASP A 43 4.41 6.59 -27.88
CA ASP A 43 5.16 5.37 -28.19
C ASP A 43 4.97 4.25 -27.16
N LYS A 44 4.27 4.52 -26.05
CA LYS A 44 4.19 3.63 -24.88
C LYS A 44 2.82 3.68 -24.23
N GLN A 45 2.39 2.56 -23.67
CA GLN A 45 1.32 2.53 -22.68
C GLN A 45 1.94 2.27 -21.32
N LEU A 46 1.45 2.92 -20.27
CA LEU A 46 1.82 2.68 -18.89
C LEU A 46 0.59 2.23 -18.09
N CYS A 47 0.77 1.35 -17.12
CA CYS A 47 -0.24 0.95 -16.15
C CYS A 47 0.21 1.37 -14.74
N PHE A 48 -0.68 1.95 -13.96
CA PHE A 48 -0.41 2.32 -12.58
C PHE A 48 -0.82 1.18 -11.64
N ILE A 49 0.17 0.58 -10.97
CA ILE A 49 -0.04 -0.56 -10.08
C ILE A 49 0.79 -0.34 -8.80
N ASP A 50 0.17 -0.48 -7.64
CA ASP A 50 0.82 -0.36 -6.32
C ASP A 50 1.66 0.93 -6.15
N GLY A 51 1.16 2.05 -6.69
CA GLY A 51 1.81 3.36 -6.56
C GLY A 51 2.88 3.66 -7.62
N VAL A 52 3.11 2.77 -8.58
CA VAL A 52 4.18 2.90 -9.58
C VAL A 52 3.61 2.80 -11.00
N TRP A 53 4.11 3.64 -11.91
CA TRP A 53 3.84 3.53 -13.34
C TRP A 53 4.77 2.49 -13.97
N LEU A 54 4.18 1.51 -14.64
CA LEU A 54 4.87 0.37 -15.24
C LEU A 54 4.51 0.29 -16.72
N ASN A 55 5.38 -0.31 -17.55
CA ASN A 55 5.10 -0.43 -18.98
C ASN A 55 3.90 -1.37 -19.22
N GLY A 56 2.82 -0.84 -19.78
CA GLY A 56 1.62 -1.56 -20.15
C GLY A 56 1.82 -2.43 -21.40
N LEU A 57 1.02 -3.49 -21.50
CA LEU A 57 1.04 -4.41 -22.63
C LEU A 57 0.50 -3.70 -23.88
N ARG A 58 1.35 -3.38 -24.86
CA ARG A 58 0.85 -3.11 -26.20
C ARG A 58 0.22 -4.40 -26.77
N VAL A 59 -1.10 -4.52 -26.76
CA VAL A 59 -1.77 -5.36 -27.76
C VAL A 59 -1.72 -4.53 -29.04
N VAL A 60 -0.72 -4.78 -29.88
CA VAL A 60 -0.64 -4.17 -31.20
C VAL A 60 -1.83 -4.69 -32.01
N GLN A 61 -2.89 -3.89 -32.07
CA GLN A 61 -3.94 -4.05 -33.06
C GLN A 61 -3.43 -3.41 -34.36
N GLY A 62 -2.80 -4.23 -35.21
CA GLY A 62 -2.39 -3.87 -36.56
C GLY A 62 -0.90 -3.59 -36.74
N GLY A 63 -0.23 -4.45 -37.50
CA GLY A 63 1.11 -4.20 -38.04
C GLY A 63 2.14 -5.27 -37.66
N ALA A 64 2.48 -6.10 -38.64
CA ALA A 64 3.53 -7.11 -38.54
C ALA A 64 4.88 -6.49 -38.14
N GLY A 65 5.46 -6.96 -37.03
CA GLY A 65 6.80 -6.57 -36.62
C GLY A 65 7.11 -6.85 -35.15
N THR A 66 7.75 -7.99 -34.90
CA THR A 66 8.44 -8.43 -33.66
C THR A 66 7.61 -8.84 -32.43
N PRO A 67 7.74 -10.09 -31.94
CA PRO A 67 7.13 -10.55 -30.69
C PRO A 67 8.05 -10.23 -29.51
N SER A 68 8.09 -8.97 -29.07
CA SER A 68 8.78 -8.59 -27.82
C SER A 68 7.83 -8.11 -26.72
N GLY A 69 6.51 -8.27 -26.93
CA GLY A 69 5.46 -7.81 -26.00
C GLY A 69 5.24 -8.69 -24.77
N ALA A 70 5.61 -9.98 -24.80
CA ALA A 70 5.40 -10.89 -23.67
C ALA A 70 6.47 -10.78 -22.57
N ALA A 71 7.70 -10.38 -22.92
CA ALA A 71 8.81 -10.32 -21.97
C ALA A 71 8.69 -9.16 -20.98
N GLY A 72 8.15 -8.01 -21.42
CA GLY A 72 8.00 -6.81 -20.58
C GLY A 72 6.92 -6.93 -19.51
N VAL A 73 5.82 -7.63 -19.81
CA VAL A 73 4.74 -7.87 -18.84
C VAL A 73 5.09 -8.96 -17.85
N ASN A 74 5.80 -10.00 -18.28
CA ASN A 74 6.33 -11.01 -17.36
C ASN A 74 7.33 -10.40 -16.37
N MET A 75 8.28 -9.57 -16.83
CA MET A 75 9.24 -8.91 -15.93
C MET A 75 8.56 -7.98 -14.92
N THR A 76 7.52 -7.27 -15.34
CA THR A 76 6.78 -6.33 -14.50
C THR A 76 5.94 -7.06 -13.44
N ASP A 77 5.23 -8.12 -13.85
CA ASP A 77 4.47 -8.97 -12.93
C ASP A 77 5.40 -9.72 -11.96
N ASP A 78 6.53 -10.23 -12.45
CA ASP A 78 7.56 -10.87 -11.64
C ASP A 78 8.12 -9.90 -10.58
N LEU A 79 8.34 -8.63 -10.93
CA LEU A 79 8.82 -7.61 -9.99
C LEU A 79 7.78 -7.28 -8.91
N LEU A 80 6.50 -7.15 -9.29
CA LEU A 80 5.42 -6.94 -8.32
C LEU A 80 5.19 -8.16 -7.43
N ARG A 81 5.28 -9.37 -7.98
CA ARG A 81 5.22 -10.63 -7.22
C ARG A 81 6.40 -10.73 -6.25
N MET A 82 7.60 -10.35 -6.69
CA MET A 82 8.79 -10.29 -5.86
C MET A 82 8.63 -9.31 -4.71
N LYS A 83 8.16 -8.08 -4.99
CA LYS A 83 7.92 -7.05 -3.97
C LYS A 83 6.90 -7.50 -2.92
N ARG A 84 5.80 -8.14 -3.35
CA ARG A 84 4.82 -8.75 -2.44
C ARG A 84 5.44 -9.83 -1.56
N ARG A 85 6.22 -10.75 -2.16
CA ARG A 85 6.92 -11.81 -1.43
C ARG A 85 7.93 -11.26 -0.41
N MET A 86 8.69 -10.22 -0.78
CA MET A 86 9.64 -9.57 0.10
C MET A 86 8.95 -8.98 1.33
N LYS A 87 7.81 -8.29 1.13
CA LYS A 87 7.01 -7.74 2.22
C LYS A 87 6.47 -8.82 3.16
N THR A 88 5.99 -9.94 2.62
CA THR A 88 5.54 -11.08 3.44
C THR A 88 6.70 -11.65 4.26
N LEU A 89 7.86 -11.87 3.62
CA LEU A 89 9.05 -12.39 4.31
C LEU A 89 9.54 -11.44 5.42
N GLU A 90 9.51 -10.13 5.18
CA GLU A 90 9.87 -9.13 6.19
C GLU A 90 8.93 -9.17 7.39
N GLN A 91 7.61 -9.30 7.15
CA GLN A 91 6.62 -9.44 8.23
C GLN A 91 6.79 -10.75 9.01
N GLU A 92 7.05 -11.86 8.32
CA GLU A 92 7.34 -13.15 8.96
C GLU A 92 8.62 -13.08 9.79
N ASN A 93 9.67 -12.45 9.29
CA ASN A 93 10.93 -12.26 10.01
C ASN A 93 10.74 -11.46 11.31
N ASN A 94 10.03 -10.32 11.22
CA ASN A 94 9.72 -9.51 12.39
C ASN A 94 8.91 -10.29 13.43
N MET A 95 7.93 -11.09 12.99
CA MET A 95 7.14 -11.94 13.88
C MET A 95 7.98 -13.05 14.52
N LEU A 96 8.89 -13.67 13.78
CA LEU A 96 9.81 -14.68 14.31
C LEU A 96 10.73 -14.08 15.37
N GLN A 97 11.21 -12.86 15.16
CA GLN A 97 12.03 -12.17 16.15
C GLN A 97 11.27 -11.95 17.46
N VAL A 98 10.04 -11.44 17.40
CA VAL A 98 9.19 -11.28 18.60
C VAL A 98 8.91 -12.62 19.29
N LYS A 99 8.67 -13.70 18.53
CA LYS A 99 8.46 -15.04 19.10
C LYS A 99 9.70 -15.55 19.81
N LEU A 100 10.89 -15.32 19.25
CA LEU A 100 12.15 -15.70 19.89
C LEU A 100 12.35 -14.95 21.21
N ASP A 101 12.12 -13.64 21.22
CA ASP A 101 12.24 -12.82 22.43
C ASP A 101 11.34 -13.37 23.55
N VAL A 102 10.06 -13.62 23.24
CA VAL A 102 9.10 -14.19 24.20
C VAL A 102 9.52 -15.59 24.68
N LEU A 103 10.00 -16.45 23.78
CA LEU A 103 10.46 -17.79 24.18
C LEU A 103 11.69 -17.72 25.11
N VAL A 104 12.61 -16.78 24.86
CA VAL A 104 13.80 -16.59 25.70
C VAL A 104 13.40 -16.10 27.08
N ASP A 105 12.45 -15.17 27.18
CA ASP A 105 11.92 -14.70 28.46
C ASP A 105 11.29 -15.85 29.26
N LEU A 106 10.41 -16.63 28.62
CA LEU A 106 9.76 -17.78 29.25
C LEU A 106 10.76 -18.85 29.69
N LEU A 107 11.76 -19.16 28.87
CA LEU A 107 12.81 -20.10 29.23
C LEU A 107 13.63 -19.59 30.42
N THR A 108 13.92 -18.30 30.45
CA THR A 108 14.66 -17.67 31.55
C THR A 108 13.89 -17.77 32.85
N GLU A 109 12.59 -17.47 32.85
CA GLU A 109 11.69 -17.63 34.00
C GLU A 109 11.70 -19.08 34.52
N ASN A 110 11.50 -20.06 33.63
CA ASN A 110 11.53 -21.48 33.99
C ASN A 110 12.89 -21.91 34.58
N VAL A 111 14.00 -21.41 34.04
CA VAL A 111 15.34 -21.73 34.56
C VAL A 111 15.55 -21.14 35.96
N ILE A 112 15.04 -19.94 36.22
CA ILE A 112 15.10 -19.31 37.55
C ILE A 112 14.30 -20.15 38.55
N GLU A 113 13.04 -20.49 38.23
CA GLU A 113 12.18 -21.31 39.09
C GLU A 113 12.80 -22.68 39.40
N LEU A 114 13.34 -23.37 38.40
CA LEU A 114 14.02 -24.66 38.60
C LEU A 114 15.25 -24.53 39.51
N ASN A 115 16.00 -23.44 39.40
CA ASN A 115 17.16 -23.21 40.24
C ASN A 115 16.76 -22.91 41.68
N GLU A 116 15.65 -22.19 41.91
CA GLU A 116 15.09 -21.98 43.25
C GLU A 116 14.66 -23.31 43.89
N ILE A 117 13.97 -24.18 43.14
CA ILE A 117 13.57 -25.52 43.63
C ILE A 117 14.79 -26.38 43.96
N LYS A 118 15.83 -26.35 43.13
CA LYS A 118 17.06 -27.14 43.35
C LYS A 118 17.84 -26.70 44.60
N ASN A 119 17.74 -25.42 44.98
CA ASN A 119 18.48 -24.85 46.10
C ASN A 119 17.70 -24.87 47.43
N GLN A 120 16.48 -25.43 47.46
CA GLN A 120 15.74 -25.81 48.67
C GLN A 120 16.10 -27.23 49.11
#